data_AF-A0A522Z4U1-F1
#
_entry.id   AF-A0A522Z4U1-F1
#
_cell.length_a   1.000
_cell.length_b   1.000
_cell.length_c   1.000
_cell.angle_alpha   90.00
_cell.angle_beta   90.00
_cell.angle_gamma   90.00
#
_symmetry.space_group_name_H-M   'P 1'
#
loop_
_entity.id
_entity.type
_entity.pdbx_description
1 polymer ?
#
loop_
_entity_poly.entity_id
_entity_poly.type
_entity_poly.pdbx_seq_one_letter_code
_entity_poly.pdbx_strand_id
1 'polypeptide(L)'
;MLDNLKTSLRAAIKKIVNSSGIDEQLINELSRDVQKALLQADVNVKLVLQITENLKHRSLNETPPPGLSRKDHIVKILYDELASLLGKENEFSFKPGKLNKVLMLGIQGSGKTTISSKLAKFLTKQGYKVGVIGADTFRPGALVQLRTMCEKANVEVYGEENNRDSPAIVRNGLKYFANSNLDIILIDTAGRHKEEKDLLDEMREIGKIADPDLALLVIDGTIGQQCYNQAESFHKTVPVGGIVITKLDSSAKGGGALAASAATGAKIMYVGTGERIDDLEIFSPTRFVGRLLGMGDIQALLDLAKRLENEADDVRLKRISSGKMNMDDFYYQLEEVTKVGSLKGFLDNMPGLSGMVKDDQLDQMEDRIQKWRFIIQSMTKQEKADPDLLNASRIKRISRGSGWPEHEVKELLKNYKNSKSMMKASKGRQMQGFLRKMGMG
;
A
#
# COMPACT_ATOMS: atom_id res chain seq x y z
N MET A 1 21.35 -1.69 -15.46
CA MET A 1 21.30 -2.65 -14.33
C MET A 1 19.87 -3.09 -14.04
N LEU A 2 18.97 -2.25 -13.49
CA LEU A 2 17.58 -2.67 -13.25
C LEU A 2 16.69 -2.73 -14.50
N ASP A 3 16.99 -1.99 -15.58
CA ASP A 3 16.37 -2.27 -16.90
C ASP A 3 16.78 -3.64 -17.46
N ASN A 4 18.01 -4.08 -17.18
CA ASN A 4 18.46 -5.42 -17.54
C ASN A 4 17.77 -6.46 -16.64
N LEU A 5 17.60 -6.20 -15.34
CA LEU A 5 16.81 -7.06 -14.45
C LEU A 5 15.37 -7.19 -14.97
N LYS A 6 14.72 -6.07 -15.27
CA LYS A 6 13.37 -6.03 -15.83
C LYS A 6 13.27 -6.81 -17.14
N THR A 7 14.23 -6.61 -18.04
CA THR A 7 14.26 -7.29 -19.34
C THR A 7 14.49 -8.79 -19.19
N SER A 8 15.44 -9.19 -18.35
CA SER A 8 15.77 -10.59 -18.08
C SER A 8 14.63 -11.32 -17.37
N LEU A 9 14.03 -10.72 -16.34
CA LEU A 9 12.88 -11.30 -15.64
C LEU A 9 11.64 -11.37 -16.53
N ARG A 10 11.37 -10.35 -17.36
CA ARG A 10 10.31 -10.41 -18.38
C ARG A 10 10.55 -11.53 -19.39
N ALA A 11 11.79 -11.70 -19.85
CA ALA A 11 12.13 -12.78 -20.77
C ALA A 11 11.91 -14.16 -20.12
N ALA A 12 12.28 -14.31 -18.85
CA ALA A 12 12.08 -15.53 -18.08
C ALA A 12 10.59 -15.86 -17.89
N ILE A 13 9.76 -14.87 -17.54
CA ILE A 13 8.30 -15.03 -17.45
C ILE A 13 7.68 -15.37 -18.81
N LYS A 14 8.11 -14.68 -19.88
CA LYS A 14 7.60 -14.94 -21.24
C LYS A 14 7.89 -16.37 -21.71
N LYS A 15 9.04 -16.95 -21.35
CA LYS A 15 9.35 -18.37 -21.61
C LYS A 15 8.34 -19.29 -20.94
N ILE A 16 7.99 -19.04 -19.67
CA ILE A 16 6.99 -19.83 -18.93
C ILE A 16 5.60 -19.72 -19.58
N VAL A 17 5.14 -18.50 -19.86
CA VAL A 17 3.81 -18.25 -20.43
C VAL A 17 3.67 -18.92 -21.80
N ASN A 18 4.70 -18.83 -22.65
CA ASN A 18 4.71 -19.36 -24.01
C ASN A 18 5.03 -20.86 -24.10
N SER A 19 5.46 -21.50 -23.01
CA SER A 19 5.77 -22.94 -23.01
C SER A 19 4.53 -23.78 -23.31
N SER A 20 4.67 -24.91 -24.02
CA SER A 20 3.55 -25.83 -24.26
C SER A 20 3.18 -26.65 -23.02
N GLY A 21 4.14 -26.85 -22.10
CA GLY A 21 3.99 -27.53 -20.83
C GLY A 21 5.08 -27.10 -19.86
N ILE A 22 4.93 -27.49 -18.59
CA ILE A 22 5.92 -27.18 -17.55
C ILE A 22 6.55 -28.48 -17.07
N ASP A 23 7.85 -28.62 -17.31
CA ASP A 23 8.68 -29.71 -16.83
C ASP A 23 9.77 -29.19 -15.86
N GLU A 24 10.48 -30.13 -15.24
CA GLU A 24 11.55 -29.79 -14.30
C GLU A 24 12.72 -29.06 -14.97
N GLN A 25 12.99 -29.34 -16.25
CA GLN A 25 14.05 -28.66 -17.00
C GLN A 25 13.75 -27.18 -17.16
N LEU A 26 12.53 -26.82 -17.56
CA LEU A 26 12.08 -25.44 -17.68
C LEU A 26 12.13 -24.69 -16.35
N ILE A 27 11.78 -25.33 -15.24
CA ILE A 27 11.85 -24.72 -13.90
C ILE A 27 13.32 -24.46 -13.50
N ASN A 28 14.23 -25.39 -13.82
CA ASN A 28 15.66 -25.20 -13.58
C ASN A 28 16.23 -24.05 -14.42
N GLU A 29 15.83 -23.93 -15.68
CA GLU A 29 16.22 -22.81 -16.56
C GLU A 29 15.68 -21.48 -16.03
N LEU A 30 14.40 -21.42 -15.67
CA LEU A 30 13.79 -20.24 -15.03
C LEU A 30 14.59 -19.80 -13.81
N SER A 31 14.90 -20.74 -12.92
CA SER A 31 15.63 -20.45 -11.68
C SER A 31 17.03 -19.89 -11.96
N ARG A 32 17.75 -20.44 -12.96
CA ARG A 32 19.06 -19.93 -13.39
C ARG A 32 18.98 -18.55 -14.03
N ASP A 33 17.97 -18.29 -14.85
CA ASP A 33 17.76 -16.98 -15.49
C ASP A 33 17.46 -15.91 -14.44
N VAL A 34 16.60 -16.22 -13.47
CA VAL A 34 16.29 -15.36 -12.32
C VAL A 34 17.54 -15.12 -11.47
N GLN A 35 18.31 -16.17 -11.18
CA GLN A 35 19.57 -16.07 -10.42
C GLN A 35 20.55 -15.10 -11.08
N LYS A 36 20.81 -15.28 -12.38
CA LYS A 36 21.70 -14.39 -13.14
C LYS A 36 21.20 -12.96 -13.13
N ALA A 37 19.90 -12.76 -13.34
CA ALA A 37 19.29 -11.44 -13.39
C ALA A 37 19.45 -10.71 -12.05
N LEU A 38 19.20 -11.38 -10.92
CA LEU A 38 19.35 -10.81 -9.58
C LEU A 38 20.81 -10.51 -9.23
N LEU A 39 21.75 -11.39 -9.59
CA LEU A 39 23.19 -11.15 -9.39
C LEU A 39 23.70 -9.97 -10.22
N GLN A 40 23.24 -9.84 -11.47
CA GLN A 40 23.55 -8.69 -12.33
C GLN A 40 22.93 -7.37 -11.84
N ALA A 41 21.91 -7.46 -10.99
CA ALA A 41 21.30 -6.33 -10.30
C ALA A 41 21.94 -6.07 -8.92
N ASP A 42 23.07 -6.71 -8.63
CA ASP A 42 23.83 -6.61 -7.38
C ASP A 42 23.04 -6.99 -6.12
N VAL A 43 22.06 -7.89 -6.26
CA VAL A 43 21.38 -8.47 -5.10
C VAL A 43 22.35 -9.39 -4.36
N ASN A 44 22.31 -9.37 -3.02
CA ASN A 44 23.20 -10.17 -2.18
C ASN A 44 23.15 -11.66 -2.55
N VAL A 45 24.31 -12.26 -2.81
CA VAL A 45 24.45 -13.65 -3.28
C VAL A 45 23.70 -14.66 -2.41
N LYS A 46 23.73 -14.51 -1.08
CA LYS A 46 23.03 -15.42 -0.16
C LYS A 46 21.52 -15.36 -0.35
N LEU A 47 20.97 -14.15 -0.51
CA LEU A 47 19.54 -13.95 -0.76
C LEU A 47 19.14 -14.52 -2.13
N VAL A 48 19.96 -14.31 -3.16
CA VAL A 48 19.68 -14.84 -4.49
C VAL A 48 19.59 -16.38 -4.46
N LEU A 49 20.54 -17.05 -3.82
CA LEU A 49 20.53 -18.51 -3.70
C LEU A 49 19.25 -19.00 -3.03
N GLN A 50 18.92 -18.45 -1.86
CA GLN A 50 17.72 -18.79 -1.10
C GLN A 50 16.44 -18.67 -1.94
N ILE A 51 16.28 -17.57 -2.67
CA ILE A 51 15.11 -17.30 -3.52
C ILE A 51 15.00 -18.29 -4.66
N THR A 52 16.12 -18.57 -5.33
CA THR A 52 16.12 -19.45 -6.50
C THR A 52 15.88 -20.90 -6.11
N GLU A 53 16.37 -21.32 -4.94
CA GLU A 53 16.06 -22.63 -4.35
C GLU A 53 14.59 -22.76 -3.96
N ASN A 54 14.04 -21.75 -3.27
CA ASN A 54 12.62 -21.71 -2.92
C ASN A 54 11.72 -21.70 -4.16
N LEU A 55 12.04 -20.87 -5.15
CA LEU A 55 11.31 -20.80 -6.43
C LEU A 55 11.27 -22.18 -7.08
N LYS A 56 12.41 -22.87 -7.17
CA LYS A 56 12.49 -24.21 -7.75
C LYS A 56 11.66 -25.21 -6.94
N HIS A 57 11.85 -25.26 -5.63
CA HIS A 57 11.17 -26.20 -4.75
C HIS A 57 9.65 -26.03 -4.80
N ARG A 58 9.16 -24.79 -4.64
CA ARG A 58 7.74 -24.45 -4.69
C ARG A 58 7.15 -24.74 -6.07
N SER A 59 7.87 -24.39 -7.15
CA SER A 59 7.40 -24.63 -8.53
C SER A 59 7.31 -26.11 -8.89
N LEU A 60 8.04 -27.00 -8.21
CA LEU A 60 7.95 -28.45 -8.40
C LEU A 60 6.86 -29.07 -7.52
N ASN A 61 6.80 -28.67 -6.25
CA ASN A 61 6.05 -29.40 -5.21
C ASN A 61 4.67 -28.82 -4.88
N GLU A 62 4.43 -27.53 -5.07
CA GLU A 62 3.11 -26.94 -4.78
C GLU A 62 2.11 -27.27 -5.88
N THR A 63 0.85 -27.53 -5.53
CA THR A 63 -0.25 -27.68 -6.50
C THR A 63 -0.99 -26.35 -6.67
N PRO A 64 -1.34 -25.95 -7.91
CA PRO A 64 -2.08 -24.71 -8.13
C PRO A 64 -3.46 -24.77 -7.48
N PRO A 65 -3.96 -23.66 -6.89
CA PRO A 65 -5.32 -23.59 -6.38
C PRO A 65 -6.35 -23.79 -7.51
N PRO A 66 -7.54 -24.32 -7.21
CA PRO A 66 -8.59 -24.53 -8.21
C PRO A 66 -8.91 -23.26 -8.98
N GLY A 67 -8.88 -23.32 -10.32
CA GLY A 67 -9.14 -22.16 -11.18
C GLY A 67 -7.91 -21.33 -11.55
N LEU A 68 -6.73 -21.62 -10.99
CA LEU A 68 -5.45 -21.03 -11.42
C LEU A 68 -4.66 -22.02 -12.28
N SER A 69 -4.13 -21.57 -13.41
CA SER A 69 -3.31 -22.45 -14.27
C SER A 69 -1.96 -22.76 -13.63
N ARG A 70 -1.33 -23.88 -13.99
CA ARG A 70 0.04 -24.23 -13.51
C ARG A 70 1.07 -23.15 -13.85
N LYS A 71 0.94 -22.54 -15.02
CA LYS A 71 1.80 -21.43 -15.47
C LYS A 71 1.64 -20.21 -14.58
N ASP A 72 0.39 -19.82 -14.33
CA ASP A 72 0.09 -18.65 -13.51
C ASP A 72 0.51 -18.86 -12.05
N HIS A 73 0.41 -20.09 -11.54
CA HIS A 73 0.91 -20.42 -10.21
C HIS A 73 2.43 -20.27 -10.09
N ILE A 74 3.19 -20.68 -11.09
CA ILE A 74 4.66 -20.52 -11.09
C ILE A 74 5.06 -19.06 -11.25
N VAL A 75 4.34 -18.31 -12.09
CA VAL A 75 4.51 -16.86 -12.18
C VAL A 75 4.25 -16.24 -10.80
N LYS A 76 3.15 -16.60 -10.13
CA LYS A 76 2.86 -16.14 -8.76
C LYS A 76 3.99 -16.48 -7.79
N ILE A 77 4.48 -17.71 -7.76
CA ILE A 77 5.60 -18.12 -6.89
C ILE A 77 6.81 -17.20 -7.11
N LEU A 78 7.18 -16.94 -8.37
CA LEU A 78 8.27 -16.02 -8.69
C LEU A 78 8.02 -14.62 -8.10
N TYR A 79 6.82 -14.08 -8.24
CA TYR A 79 6.45 -12.79 -7.66
C TYR A 79 6.51 -12.79 -6.13
N ASP A 80 6.03 -13.86 -5.49
CA ASP A 80 6.06 -13.99 -4.03
C ASP A 80 7.50 -14.06 -3.50
N GLU A 81 8.38 -14.82 -4.17
CA GLU A 81 9.80 -14.90 -3.78
C GLU A 81 10.52 -13.58 -4.03
N LEU A 82 10.25 -12.90 -5.15
CA LEU A 82 10.78 -11.55 -5.39
C LEU A 82 10.22 -10.52 -4.40
N ALA A 83 8.95 -10.65 -3.99
CA ALA A 83 8.32 -9.81 -2.99
C ALA A 83 8.94 -10.05 -1.60
N SER A 84 9.34 -11.28 -1.29
CA SER A 84 9.98 -11.62 -0.02
C SER A 84 11.30 -10.85 0.22
N LEU A 85 12.03 -10.49 -0.85
CA LEU A 85 13.21 -9.62 -0.78
C LEU A 85 12.92 -8.25 -0.17
N LEU A 86 11.70 -7.75 -0.38
CA LEU A 86 11.27 -6.42 0.03
C LEU A 86 10.66 -6.42 1.44
N GLY A 87 10.56 -7.60 2.07
CA GLY A 87 9.94 -7.82 3.37
C GLY A 87 8.49 -8.28 3.29
N LYS A 88 7.93 -8.69 4.44
CA LYS A 88 6.49 -9.03 4.58
C LYS A 88 5.64 -7.76 4.67
N GLU A 89 4.34 -7.87 4.35
CA GLU A 89 3.37 -6.77 4.54
C GLU A 89 3.47 -6.16 5.95
N ASN A 90 3.28 -4.83 6.05
CA ASN A 90 3.53 -4.09 7.28
C ASN A 90 2.41 -4.31 8.31
N GLU A 91 2.80 -4.73 9.51
CA GLU A 91 1.92 -4.79 10.70
C GLU A 91 2.16 -3.61 11.66
N PHE A 92 2.87 -2.56 11.23
CA PHE A 92 3.09 -1.40 12.10
C PHE A 92 1.77 -0.65 12.31
N SER A 93 1.36 -0.53 13.57
CA SER A 93 0.22 0.28 13.98
C SER A 93 0.63 1.28 15.05
N PHE A 94 0.18 2.53 14.91
CA PHE A 94 0.30 3.53 15.98
C PHE A 94 -0.47 3.08 17.21
N LYS A 95 0.08 3.33 18.41
CA LYS A 95 -0.54 2.91 19.67
C LYS A 95 -1.70 3.86 19.99
N PRO A 96 -2.94 3.36 20.13
CA PRO A 96 -4.09 4.19 20.51
C PRO A 96 -3.91 4.79 21.90
N GLY A 97 -4.38 6.02 22.10
CA GLY A 97 -4.36 6.69 23.41
C GLY A 97 -2.96 7.14 23.89
N LYS A 98 -1.93 7.01 23.05
CA LYS A 98 -0.59 7.55 23.27
C LYS A 98 -0.24 8.51 22.13
N LEU A 99 0.48 9.58 22.46
CA LEU A 99 1.14 10.43 21.47
C LEU A 99 2.31 9.66 20.84
N ASN A 100 2.19 9.34 19.55
CA ASN A 100 3.22 8.62 18.79
C ASN A 100 4.16 9.61 18.11
N LYS A 101 5.47 9.47 18.32
CA LYS A 101 6.49 10.36 17.74
C LYS A 101 7.17 9.68 16.56
N VAL A 102 7.14 10.33 15.39
CA VAL A 102 7.76 9.83 14.16
C VAL A 102 8.89 10.75 13.74
N LEU A 103 10.11 10.22 13.68
CA LEU A 103 11.30 10.98 13.29
C LEU A 103 11.65 10.69 11.83
N MET A 104 11.76 11.72 11.01
CA MET A 104 12.11 11.61 9.60
C MET A 104 13.62 11.73 9.42
N LEU A 105 14.26 10.68 8.90
CA LEU A 105 15.70 10.60 8.67
C LEU A 105 16.00 10.49 7.18
N GLY A 106 17.22 10.81 6.77
CA GLY A 106 17.68 10.67 5.38
C GLY A 106 18.48 11.85 4.88
N ILE A 107 19.07 11.71 3.70
CA ILE A 107 19.96 12.73 3.15
C ILE A 107 19.26 13.95 2.57
N GLN A 108 20.06 14.95 2.22
CA GLN A 108 19.61 16.10 1.44
C GLN A 108 18.94 15.64 0.15
N GLY A 109 17.81 16.27 -0.18
CA GLY A 109 17.11 15.99 -1.44
C GLY A 109 16.40 14.64 -1.51
N SER A 110 16.41 13.81 -0.45
CA SER A 110 15.68 12.52 -0.43
C SER A 110 14.16 12.69 -0.34
N GLY A 111 13.68 13.90 -0.05
CA GLY A 111 12.25 14.25 -0.02
C GLY A 111 11.61 14.23 1.37
N LYS A 112 12.40 14.31 2.46
CA LYS A 112 11.88 14.33 3.85
C LYS A 112 10.74 15.31 4.07
N THR A 113 10.94 16.61 3.84
CA THR A 113 9.91 17.65 4.03
C THR A 113 8.64 17.36 3.24
N THR A 114 8.79 16.92 1.98
CA THR A 114 7.66 16.52 1.15
C THR A 114 6.93 15.34 1.77
N ILE A 115 7.64 14.26 2.13
CA ILE A 115 7.06 13.06 2.76
C ILE A 115 6.42 13.39 4.11
N SER A 116 7.00 14.26 4.93
CA SER A 116 6.43 14.73 6.19
C SER A 116 5.03 15.32 5.95
N SER A 117 4.89 16.20 4.94
CA SER A 117 3.59 16.78 4.59
C SER A 117 2.59 15.76 4.01
N LYS A 118 3.04 14.84 3.14
CA LYS A 118 2.19 13.79 2.57
C LYS A 118 1.71 12.82 3.64
N LEU A 119 2.61 12.40 4.52
CA LEU A 119 2.31 11.48 5.61
C LEU A 119 1.34 12.14 6.60
N ALA A 120 1.51 13.43 6.88
CA ALA A 120 0.57 14.18 7.71
C ALA A 120 -0.84 14.17 7.10
N LYS A 121 -0.98 14.45 5.79
CA LYS A 121 -2.25 14.38 5.07
C LYS A 121 -2.83 12.96 5.08
N PHE A 122 -2.01 11.97 4.76
CA PHE A 122 -2.40 10.57 4.71
C PHE A 122 -2.95 10.10 6.05
N LEU A 123 -2.25 10.36 7.15
CA LEU A 123 -2.67 9.99 8.50
C LEU A 123 -3.92 10.74 8.96
N THR A 124 -4.05 12.03 8.59
CA THR A 124 -5.27 12.81 8.86
C THR A 124 -6.48 12.22 8.15
N LYS A 125 -6.34 11.77 6.90
CA LYS A 125 -7.42 11.05 6.17
C LYS A 125 -7.81 9.73 6.85
N GLN A 126 -6.88 9.08 7.56
CA GLN A 126 -7.15 7.88 8.35
C GLN A 126 -7.80 8.17 9.73
N GLY A 127 -8.03 9.46 10.05
CA GLY A 127 -8.69 9.89 11.28
C GLY A 127 -7.76 10.24 12.44
N TYR A 128 -6.45 10.20 12.24
CA TYR A 128 -5.48 10.63 13.26
C TYR A 128 -5.38 12.15 13.32
N LYS A 129 -5.18 12.69 14.52
CA LYS A 129 -4.81 14.10 14.74
C LYS A 129 -3.30 14.23 14.71
N VAL A 130 -2.78 14.98 13.75
CA VAL A 130 -1.34 15.06 13.47
C VAL A 130 -0.84 16.49 13.69
N GLY A 131 0.35 16.61 14.29
CA GLY A 131 1.15 17.84 14.32
C GLY A 131 2.53 17.58 13.70
N VAL A 132 3.19 18.64 13.23
CA VAL A 132 4.52 18.55 12.61
C VAL A 132 5.49 19.51 13.29
N ILE A 133 6.73 19.08 13.51
CA ILE A 133 7.84 19.92 13.96
C ILE A 133 8.83 20.05 12.81
N GLY A 134 9.06 21.27 12.34
CA GLY A 134 10.08 21.60 11.36
C GLY A 134 11.41 21.95 12.04
N ALA A 135 12.38 21.03 11.97
CA ALA A 135 13.72 21.17 12.54
C ALA A 135 14.82 21.27 11.46
N ASP A 136 14.47 21.53 10.20
CA ASP A 136 15.43 21.89 9.15
C ASP A 136 15.82 23.37 9.26
N THR A 137 16.90 23.64 9.98
CA THR A 137 17.47 24.97 10.20
C THR A 137 18.50 25.37 9.15
N PHE A 138 18.88 24.44 8.26
CA PHE A 138 19.97 24.64 7.31
C PHE A 138 19.49 25.17 5.97
N ARG A 139 18.34 24.67 5.50
CA ARG A 139 17.82 25.04 4.19
C ARG A 139 16.98 26.33 4.30
N PRO A 140 17.36 27.41 3.59
CA PRO A 140 16.58 28.64 3.60
C PRO A 140 15.13 28.41 3.16
N GLY A 141 14.18 28.93 3.95
CA GLY A 141 12.75 28.80 3.68
C GLY A 141 12.15 27.41 3.88
N ALA A 142 12.90 26.43 4.44
CA ALA A 142 12.39 25.08 4.65
C ALA A 142 11.17 25.04 5.57
N LEU A 143 11.18 25.80 6.68
CA LEU A 143 10.04 25.89 7.59
C LEU A 143 8.80 26.49 6.91
N VAL A 144 8.98 27.55 6.11
CA VAL A 144 7.90 28.17 5.33
C VAL A 144 7.34 27.18 4.31
N GLN A 145 8.22 26.48 3.58
CA GLN A 145 7.82 25.43 2.64
C GLN A 145 6.99 24.34 3.34
N LEU A 146 7.45 23.87 4.50
CA LEU A 146 6.75 22.84 5.27
C LEU A 146 5.38 23.32 5.74
N ARG A 147 5.27 24.56 6.25
CA ARG A 147 4.00 25.20 6.62
C ARG A 147 3.03 25.25 5.44
N THR A 148 3.44 25.80 4.30
CA THR A 148 2.60 25.89 3.10
C THR A 148 2.13 24.52 2.59
N MET A 149 2.96 23.48 2.72
CA MET A 149 2.56 22.11 2.36
C MET A 149 1.55 21.53 3.36
N CYS A 150 1.74 21.75 4.66
CA CYS A 150 0.87 21.23 5.72
C CYS A 150 -0.45 22.00 5.85
N GLU A 151 -0.49 23.27 5.46
CA GLU A 151 -1.72 24.06 5.37
C GLU A 151 -2.75 23.39 4.45
N LYS A 152 -2.33 22.81 3.32
CA LYS A 152 -3.20 22.02 2.42
C LYS A 152 -3.79 20.76 3.09
N ALA A 153 -3.20 20.34 4.20
CA ALA A 153 -3.65 19.22 5.01
C ALA A 153 -4.40 19.64 6.28
N ASN A 154 -4.54 20.95 6.56
CA ASN A 154 -5.00 21.47 7.85
C ASN A 154 -4.21 20.92 9.04
N VAL A 155 -2.89 20.76 8.86
CA VAL A 155 -1.99 20.24 9.89
C VAL A 155 -1.11 21.38 10.43
N GLU A 156 -1.08 21.51 11.75
CA GLU A 156 -0.28 22.52 12.43
C GLU A 156 1.22 22.18 12.38
N VAL A 157 2.04 23.19 12.09
CA VAL A 157 3.50 23.07 12.02
C VAL A 157 4.17 23.99 13.04
N TYR A 158 4.85 23.41 14.01
CA TYR A 158 5.74 24.11 14.91
C TYR A 158 7.14 24.27 14.31
N GLY A 159 7.78 25.42 14.52
CA GLY A 159 9.18 25.66 14.18
C GLY A 159 9.60 27.09 14.48
N GLU A 160 10.91 27.32 14.60
CA GLU A 160 11.49 28.59 15.02
C GLU A 160 12.42 29.15 13.91
N GLU A 161 12.02 30.22 13.22
CA GLU A 161 12.75 30.74 12.04
C GLU A 161 14.16 31.27 12.35
N ASN A 162 14.36 31.81 13.56
CA ASN A 162 15.62 32.43 13.97
C ASN A 162 16.52 31.51 14.80
N ASN A 163 16.05 30.29 15.11
CA ASN A 163 16.82 29.33 15.88
C ASN A 163 17.57 28.38 14.95
N ARG A 164 18.87 28.21 15.17
CA ARG A 164 19.73 27.30 14.40
C ARG A 164 20.04 25.99 15.11
N ASP A 165 19.58 25.84 16.35
CA ASP A 165 19.74 24.64 17.16
C ASP A 165 18.55 23.70 16.93
N SER A 166 18.71 22.78 15.98
CA SER A 166 17.70 21.78 15.65
C SER A 166 17.29 20.91 16.85
N PRO A 167 18.21 20.37 17.69
CA PRO A 167 17.86 19.72 18.96
C PRO A 167 16.96 20.56 19.88
N ALA A 168 17.25 21.86 20.05
CA ALA A 168 16.43 22.75 20.87
C ALA A 168 15.02 22.95 20.29
N ILE A 169 14.90 23.13 18.97
CA ILE A 169 13.59 23.26 18.29
C ILE A 169 12.74 22.02 18.50
N VAL A 170 13.33 20.82 18.38
CA VAL A 170 12.61 19.56 18.63
C VAL A 170 12.13 19.50 20.07
N ARG A 171 12.97 19.85 21.04
CA ARG A 171 12.61 19.89 22.46
C ARG A 171 11.44 20.85 22.72
N ASN A 172 11.49 22.04 22.13
CA ASN A 172 10.47 23.06 22.33
C ASN A 172 9.15 22.69 21.62
N GLY A 173 9.21 22.11 20.42
CA GLY A 173 8.04 21.63 19.69
C GLY A 173 7.33 20.48 20.40
N LEU A 174 8.07 19.55 21.00
CA LEU A 174 7.49 18.49 21.82
C LEU A 174 6.78 19.06 23.06
N LYS A 175 7.32 20.11 23.68
CA LYS A 175 6.65 20.82 24.79
C LYS A 175 5.41 21.56 24.32
N TYR A 176 5.47 22.22 23.16
CA TYR A 176 4.36 22.95 22.56
C TYR A 176 3.16 22.03 22.32
N PHE A 177 3.40 20.83 21.78
CA PHE A 177 2.35 19.85 21.51
C PHE A 177 2.00 18.94 22.69
N ALA A 178 2.68 19.04 23.84
CA ALA A 178 2.48 18.11 24.97
C ALA A 178 1.05 18.11 25.52
N ASN A 179 0.38 19.27 25.49
CA ASN A 179 -1.00 19.44 25.94
C ASN A 179 -2.01 19.45 24.79
N SER A 180 -1.55 19.26 23.55
CA SER A 180 -2.41 19.17 22.38
C SER A 180 -3.03 17.78 22.32
N ASN A 181 -4.30 17.68 21.95
CA ASN A 181 -5.00 16.42 21.77
C ASN A 181 -4.61 15.78 20.42
N LEU A 182 -3.31 15.52 20.21
CA LEU A 182 -2.75 14.90 19.02
C LEU A 182 -2.51 13.40 19.25
N ASP A 183 -2.66 12.62 18.18
CA ASP A 183 -2.32 11.20 18.17
C ASP A 183 -0.87 10.98 17.71
N ILE A 184 -0.38 11.84 16.81
CA ILE A 184 0.91 11.67 16.12
C ILE A 184 1.64 13.02 15.98
N ILE A 185 2.95 13.03 16.24
CA ILE A 185 3.86 14.13 15.90
C ILE A 185 4.88 13.63 14.87
N LEU A 186 4.97 14.31 13.73
CA LEU A 186 6.03 14.10 12.75
C LEU A 186 7.15 15.12 12.97
N ILE A 187 8.41 14.68 12.94
CA ILE A 187 9.58 15.54 13.13
C ILE A 187 10.39 15.55 11.83
N ASP A 188 10.33 16.66 11.10
CA ASP A 188 11.07 16.88 9.85
C ASP A 188 12.47 17.42 10.16
N THR A 189 13.51 16.62 9.96
CA THR A 189 14.89 17.05 10.19
C THR A 189 15.54 17.54 8.90
N ALA A 190 16.63 18.28 9.02
CA ALA A 190 17.44 18.68 7.87
C ALA A 190 17.99 17.48 7.08
N GLY A 191 18.18 17.69 5.78
CA GLY A 191 19.02 16.83 4.94
C GLY A 191 20.32 17.52 4.60
N ARG A 192 21.41 17.01 5.20
CA ARG A 192 22.87 17.26 5.01
C ARG A 192 23.40 18.50 4.25
N HIS A 193 24.45 19.13 4.80
CA HIS A 193 25.57 19.83 4.11
C HIS A 193 26.86 19.96 4.98
N LYS A 194 27.04 19.16 6.05
CA LYS A 194 28.20 19.20 6.98
C LYS A 194 29.01 17.90 6.96
N GLU A 195 30.21 17.92 7.54
CA GLU A 195 31.04 16.74 7.80
C GLU A 195 30.23 15.62 8.48
N GLU A 196 30.50 14.37 8.11
CA GLU A 196 29.63 13.24 8.46
C GLU A 196 29.51 12.97 9.97
N LYS A 197 30.52 13.35 10.76
CA LYS A 197 30.57 13.10 12.20
C LYS A 197 29.63 14.02 13.00
N ASP A 198 29.72 15.33 12.78
CA ASP A 198 28.89 16.33 13.49
C ASP A 198 27.39 16.11 13.27
N LEU A 199 27.03 15.66 12.06
CA LEU A 199 25.65 15.32 11.72
C LEU A 199 25.14 14.12 12.53
N LEU A 200 25.93 13.05 12.61
CA LEU A 200 25.52 11.87 13.37
C LEU A 200 25.41 12.20 14.86
N ASP A 201 26.23 13.11 15.37
CA ASP A 201 26.14 13.58 16.75
C ASP A 201 24.86 14.41 16.98
N GLU A 202 24.55 15.37 16.10
CA GLU A 202 23.29 16.13 16.13
C GLU A 202 22.07 15.22 16.02
N MET A 203 22.09 14.25 15.11
CA MET A 203 21.00 13.30 14.93
C MET A 203 20.85 12.37 16.13
N ARG A 204 21.95 11.98 16.78
CA ARG A 204 21.93 11.22 18.03
C ARG A 204 21.27 12.04 19.13
N GLU A 205 21.55 13.34 19.19
CA GLU A 205 20.92 14.24 20.15
C GLU A 205 19.42 14.41 19.88
N ILE A 206 19.03 14.69 18.63
CA ILE A 206 17.62 14.74 18.22
C ILE A 206 16.93 13.42 18.55
N GLY A 207 17.54 12.28 18.24
CA GLY A 207 17.01 10.95 18.54
C GLY A 207 16.78 10.74 20.04
N LYS A 208 17.71 11.18 20.90
CA LYS A 208 17.57 11.12 22.36
C LYS A 208 16.47 12.04 22.89
N ILE A 209 16.35 13.26 22.37
CA ILE A 209 15.32 14.22 22.78
C ILE A 209 13.94 13.76 22.30
N ALA A 210 13.86 13.31 21.05
CA ALA A 210 12.63 12.87 20.44
C ALA A 210 12.15 11.55 21.02
N ASP A 211 13.05 10.61 21.34
CA ASP A 211 12.71 9.24 21.77
C ASP A 211 11.57 8.66 20.89
N PRO A 212 11.81 8.53 19.57
CA PRO A 212 10.75 8.29 18.61
C PRO A 212 10.17 6.87 18.74
N ASP A 213 8.84 6.75 18.62
CA ASP A 213 8.17 5.45 18.50
C ASP A 213 8.46 4.80 17.14
N LEU A 214 8.75 5.62 16.13
CA LEU A 214 9.13 5.19 14.79
C LEU A 214 10.13 6.17 14.17
N ALA A 215 11.30 5.69 13.77
CA ALA A 215 12.19 6.45 12.89
C ALA A 215 12.02 5.96 11.44
N LEU A 216 11.67 6.88 10.54
CA LEU A 216 11.46 6.64 9.12
C LEU A 216 12.66 7.13 8.32
N LEU A 217 13.36 6.21 7.65
CA LEU A 217 14.43 6.57 6.72
C LEU A 217 13.85 6.84 5.33
N VAL A 218 13.93 8.10 4.89
CA VAL A 218 13.47 8.55 3.57
C VAL A 218 14.59 8.44 2.55
N ILE A 219 14.35 7.64 1.53
CA ILE A 219 15.34 7.27 0.51
C ILE A 219 14.81 7.66 -0.86
N ASP A 220 15.69 8.25 -1.66
CA ASP A 220 15.42 8.52 -3.07
C ASP A 220 15.56 7.22 -3.88
N GLY A 221 14.53 6.86 -4.64
CA GLY A 221 14.49 5.64 -5.46
C GLY A 221 15.53 5.58 -6.59
N THR A 222 16.24 6.68 -6.86
CA THR A 222 17.37 6.74 -7.82
C THR A 222 18.69 6.26 -7.22
N ILE A 223 18.82 6.22 -5.90
CA ILE A 223 20.06 5.83 -5.21
C ILE A 223 20.22 4.30 -5.27
N GLY A 224 21.40 3.85 -5.68
CA GLY A 224 21.76 2.44 -5.79
C GLY A 224 22.48 1.90 -4.55
N GLN A 225 23.60 1.18 -4.74
CA GLN A 225 24.34 0.51 -3.66
C GLN A 225 24.84 1.42 -2.53
N GLN A 226 25.11 2.70 -2.84
CA GLN A 226 25.52 3.69 -1.82
C GLN A 226 24.49 3.87 -0.69
N CYS A 227 23.24 3.43 -0.92
CA CYS A 227 22.20 3.42 0.08
C CYS A 227 22.50 2.49 1.26
N TYR A 228 23.21 1.38 1.05
CA TYR A 228 23.51 0.40 2.11
C TYR A 228 24.30 1.04 3.26
N ASN A 229 25.49 1.56 2.98
CA ASN A 229 26.39 2.15 3.99
C ASN A 229 25.76 3.36 4.70
N GLN A 230 24.95 4.11 3.95
CA GLN A 230 24.23 5.25 4.47
C GLN A 230 23.14 4.82 5.46
N ALA A 231 22.29 3.89 5.06
CA ALA A 231 21.23 3.35 5.90
C ALA A 231 21.80 2.68 7.15
N GLU A 232 22.92 1.95 7.02
CA GLU A 232 23.63 1.35 8.15
C GLU A 232 24.12 2.42 9.15
N SER A 233 24.76 3.48 8.67
CA SER A 233 25.23 4.59 9.52
C SER A 233 24.09 5.31 10.24
N PHE A 234 22.97 5.53 9.55
CA PHE A 234 21.77 6.11 10.15
C PHE A 234 21.20 5.20 11.25
N HIS A 235 21.04 3.91 10.97
CA HIS A 235 20.46 2.93 11.88
C HIS A 235 21.33 2.70 13.13
N LYS A 236 22.67 2.70 13.00
CA LYS A 236 23.60 2.64 14.14
C LYS A 236 23.45 3.83 15.10
N THR A 237 22.96 4.97 14.60
CA THR A 237 22.86 6.20 15.38
C THR A 237 21.47 6.39 15.97
N VAL A 238 20.43 6.17 15.17
CA VAL A 238 19.03 6.11 15.60
C VAL A 238 18.40 4.87 14.96
N PRO A 239 17.92 3.90 15.73
CA PRO A 239 17.33 2.67 15.19
C PRO A 239 16.17 2.97 14.23
N VAL A 240 16.42 2.75 12.93
CA VAL A 240 15.42 2.91 11.88
C VAL A 240 14.39 1.79 11.99
N GLY A 241 13.10 2.15 12.12
CA GLY A 241 12.00 1.18 12.20
C GLY A 241 11.23 1.01 10.89
N GLY A 242 11.32 1.98 9.98
CA GLY A 242 10.68 1.91 8.67
C GLY A 242 11.40 2.71 7.60
N ILE A 243 11.14 2.37 6.34
CA ILE A 243 11.73 3.02 5.15
C ILE A 243 10.62 3.63 4.30
N VAL A 244 10.85 4.83 3.78
CA VAL A 244 9.99 5.47 2.77
C VAL A 244 10.79 5.66 1.49
N ILE A 245 10.26 5.19 0.35
CA ILE A 245 10.88 5.38 -0.95
C ILE A 245 10.22 6.57 -1.65
N THR A 246 11.00 7.49 -2.19
CA THR A 246 10.50 8.65 -2.93
C THR A 246 10.91 8.57 -4.40
N LYS A 247 10.28 9.42 -5.22
CA LYS A 247 10.58 9.60 -6.65
C LYS A 247 10.44 8.33 -7.49
N LEU A 248 9.55 7.40 -7.12
CA LEU A 248 9.32 6.16 -7.88
C LEU A 248 8.57 6.36 -9.20
N ASP A 249 8.02 7.54 -9.42
CA ASP A 249 7.42 8.00 -10.68
C ASP A 249 8.46 8.32 -11.77
N SER A 250 9.70 8.57 -11.37
CA SER A 250 10.83 8.80 -12.29
C SER A 250 11.46 7.46 -12.75
N SER A 251 12.57 7.51 -13.51
CA SER A 251 13.37 6.34 -13.90
C SER A 251 14.06 5.61 -12.72
N ALA A 252 13.49 5.74 -11.53
CA ALA A 252 13.93 5.16 -10.28
C ALA A 252 13.95 3.64 -10.36
N LYS A 253 15.05 3.10 -9.85
CA LYS A 253 15.42 1.70 -10.03
C LYS A 253 15.03 0.87 -8.81
N GLY A 254 14.77 1.50 -7.65
CA GLY A 254 14.23 0.81 -6.48
C GLY A 254 15.22 -0.09 -5.71
N GLY A 255 16.39 -0.39 -6.29
CA GLY A 255 17.44 -1.20 -5.66
C GLY A 255 18.02 -0.60 -4.38
N GLY A 256 18.02 0.73 -4.22
CA GLY A 256 18.44 1.38 -2.97
C GLY A 256 17.57 1.02 -1.77
N ALA A 257 16.26 0.81 -1.99
CA ALA A 257 15.35 0.44 -0.93
C ALA A 257 15.62 -0.97 -0.39
N LEU A 258 15.94 -1.91 -1.29
CA LEU A 258 16.40 -3.26 -0.92
C LEU A 258 17.70 -3.20 -0.13
N ALA A 259 18.66 -2.40 -0.59
CA ALA A 259 19.94 -2.23 0.10
C ALA A 259 19.76 -1.65 1.51
N ALA A 260 18.91 -0.65 1.67
CA ALA A 260 18.64 -0.06 2.98
C ALA A 260 17.85 -0.99 3.91
N SER A 261 16.86 -1.71 3.39
CA SER A 261 16.13 -2.74 4.15
C SER A 261 17.11 -3.82 4.65
N ALA A 262 18.00 -4.29 3.79
CA ALA A 262 19.03 -5.27 4.16
C ALA A 262 20.05 -4.72 5.20
N ALA A 263 20.40 -3.43 5.13
CA ALA A 263 21.34 -2.81 6.06
C ALA A 263 20.74 -2.58 7.47
N THR A 264 19.44 -2.30 7.53
CA THR A 264 18.78 -1.83 8.77
C THR A 264 17.84 -2.87 9.38
N GLY A 265 17.46 -3.89 8.63
CA GLY A 265 16.36 -4.79 8.98
C GLY A 265 14.97 -4.13 8.97
N ALA A 266 14.88 -2.84 8.64
CA ALA A 266 13.64 -2.08 8.64
C ALA A 266 12.80 -2.40 7.40
N LYS A 267 11.48 -2.46 7.59
CA LYS A 267 10.55 -2.70 6.49
C LYS A 267 10.30 -1.43 5.69
N ILE A 268 10.05 -1.60 4.39
CA ILE A 268 9.58 -0.50 3.55
C ILE A 268 8.10 -0.26 3.85
N MET A 269 7.75 0.93 4.32
CA MET A 269 6.41 1.28 4.80
C MET A 269 5.58 2.04 3.76
N TYR A 270 6.20 3.01 3.09
CA TYR A 270 5.49 3.91 2.19
C TYR A 270 6.29 4.19 0.91
N VAL A 271 5.55 4.60 -0.11
CA VAL A 271 6.09 5.01 -1.41
C VAL A 271 5.50 6.34 -1.82
N GLY A 272 6.35 7.31 -2.11
CA GLY A 272 5.99 8.52 -2.83
C GLY A 272 5.96 8.27 -4.33
N THR A 273 4.78 8.43 -4.95
CA THR A 273 4.51 8.14 -6.37
C THR A 273 4.34 9.39 -7.24
N GLY A 274 4.75 10.56 -6.74
CA GLY A 274 4.65 11.82 -7.47
C GLY A 274 4.99 13.01 -6.58
N GLU A 275 4.66 14.22 -7.04
CA GLU A 275 4.93 15.47 -6.32
C GLU A 275 3.73 16.01 -5.54
N ARG A 276 2.51 15.57 -5.87
CA ARG A 276 1.29 16.07 -5.20
C ARG A 276 1.22 15.56 -3.77
N ILE A 277 0.47 16.28 -2.93
CA ILE A 277 0.34 15.95 -1.50
C ILE A 277 -0.34 14.58 -1.27
N ASP A 278 -1.18 14.14 -2.21
CA ASP A 278 -1.89 12.87 -2.15
C ASP A 278 -1.09 11.69 -2.75
N ASP A 279 0.06 11.94 -3.38
CA ASP A 279 0.86 10.89 -4.04
C ASP A 279 1.77 10.17 -3.01
N LEU A 280 1.15 9.54 -2.01
CA LEU A 280 1.77 8.67 -1.01
C LEU A 280 0.93 7.41 -0.85
N GLU A 281 1.56 6.26 -1.06
CA GLU A 281 0.92 4.95 -0.99
C GLU A 281 1.56 4.09 0.10
N ILE A 282 0.78 3.19 0.68
CA ILE A 282 1.32 2.10 1.50
C ILE A 282 2.14 1.19 0.58
N PHE A 283 3.36 0.85 1.00
CA PHE A 283 4.19 -0.06 0.25
C PHE A 283 3.57 -1.46 0.24
N SER A 284 3.40 -2.00 -0.96
CA SER A 284 3.08 -3.41 -1.18
C SER A 284 4.23 -4.04 -1.96
N PRO A 285 4.95 -5.01 -1.37
CA PRO A 285 6.01 -5.74 -2.04
C PRO A 285 5.57 -6.29 -3.41
N THR A 286 4.41 -6.93 -3.46
CA THR A 286 3.89 -7.55 -4.69
C THR A 286 3.56 -6.52 -5.76
N ARG A 287 2.94 -5.39 -5.40
CA ARG A 287 2.66 -4.30 -6.35
C ARG A 287 3.94 -3.65 -6.86
N PHE A 288 4.93 -3.48 -5.99
CA PHE A 288 6.22 -2.91 -6.37
C PHE A 288 6.95 -3.80 -7.37
N VAL A 289 7.00 -5.12 -7.14
CA VAL A 289 7.57 -6.07 -8.11
C VAL A 289 6.78 -6.05 -9.42
N GLY A 290 5.45 -6.00 -9.36
CA GLY A 290 4.58 -5.83 -10.54
C GLY A 290 4.93 -4.60 -11.38
N ARG A 291 5.09 -3.44 -10.74
CA ARG A 291 5.51 -2.18 -11.38
C ARG A 291 6.93 -2.26 -11.94
N LEU A 292 7.87 -2.81 -11.18
CA LEU A 292 9.26 -3.00 -11.60
C LEU A 292 9.33 -3.83 -12.89
N LEU A 293 8.55 -4.91 -12.95
CA LEU A 293 8.44 -5.78 -14.11
C LEU A 293 7.52 -5.22 -15.19
N GLY A 294 6.80 -4.13 -14.93
CA GLY A 294 5.99 -3.37 -15.89
C GLY A 294 4.96 -4.24 -16.62
N MET A 295 4.25 -5.10 -15.89
CA MET A 295 3.16 -5.92 -16.41
C MET A 295 1.90 -5.57 -15.60
N GLY A 296 1.07 -4.68 -16.14
CA GLY A 296 -0.15 -4.20 -15.47
C GLY A 296 -1.21 -5.29 -15.28
N ASP A 297 -1.30 -6.24 -16.20
CA ASP A 297 -2.30 -7.32 -16.19
C ASP A 297 -2.07 -8.39 -15.10
N ILE A 298 -0.89 -8.39 -14.47
CA ILE A 298 -0.53 -9.39 -13.45
C ILE A 298 -1.15 -9.02 -12.09
N GLN A 299 -1.53 -7.76 -11.87
CA GLN A 299 -2.24 -7.40 -10.65
C GLN A 299 -3.59 -8.13 -10.56
N ALA A 300 -4.31 -8.25 -11.68
CA ALA A 300 -5.53 -9.03 -11.75
C ALA A 300 -5.30 -10.52 -11.46
N LEU A 301 -4.16 -11.08 -11.93
CA LEU A 301 -3.75 -12.45 -11.65
C LEU A 301 -3.48 -12.67 -10.15
N LEU A 302 -2.73 -11.76 -9.53
CA LEU A 302 -2.37 -11.83 -8.12
C LEU A 302 -3.58 -11.65 -7.21
N ASP A 303 -4.47 -10.71 -7.54
CA ASP A 303 -5.73 -10.49 -6.82
C ASP A 303 -6.65 -11.71 -6.96
N LEU A 304 -6.74 -12.31 -8.17
CA LEU A 304 -7.45 -13.57 -8.39
C LEU A 304 -6.85 -14.70 -7.54
N ALA A 305 -5.53 -14.85 -7.52
CA ALA A 305 -4.88 -15.90 -6.76
C ALA A 305 -5.09 -15.74 -5.24
N LYS A 306 -5.00 -14.51 -4.70
CA LYS A 306 -5.32 -14.22 -3.29
C LYS A 306 -6.77 -14.60 -2.96
N ARG A 307 -7.71 -14.28 -3.84
CA ARG A 307 -9.14 -14.65 -3.67
C ARG A 307 -9.36 -16.16 -3.65
N LEU A 308 -8.66 -16.91 -4.51
CA LEU A 308 -8.77 -18.36 -4.60
C LEU A 308 -8.15 -19.09 -3.40
N GLU A 309 -7.17 -18.48 -2.72
CA GLU A 309 -6.54 -19.05 -1.50
C GLU A 309 -7.34 -18.78 -0.23
N ASN A 310 -8.12 -17.70 -0.19
CA ASN A 310 -8.93 -17.36 0.97
C ASN A 310 -10.19 -18.24 1.03
N GLU A 311 -10.18 -19.28 1.86
CA GLU A 311 -11.37 -20.13 2.11
C GLU A 311 -12.61 -19.32 2.52
N ALA A 312 -12.41 -18.20 3.23
CA ALA A 312 -13.48 -17.27 3.58
C ALA A 312 -14.13 -16.62 2.36
N ASP A 313 -13.33 -16.25 1.35
CA ASP A 313 -13.83 -15.69 0.09
C ASP A 313 -14.54 -16.78 -0.72
N ASP A 314 -14.05 -18.02 -0.69
CA ASP A 314 -14.62 -19.15 -1.43
C ASP A 314 -15.98 -19.60 -0.88
N VAL A 315 -16.12 -19.67 0.46
CA VAL A 315 -17.40 -19.90 1.15
C VAL A 315 -18.38 -18.75 0.89
N ARG A 316 -17.88 -17.52 0.82
CA ARG A 316 -18.67 -16.32 0.55
C ARG A 316 -19.15 -16.27 -0.89
N LEU A 317 -18.29 -16.62 -1.84
CA LEU A 317 -18.60 -16.76 -3.27
C LEU A 317 -19.64 -17.85 -3.49
N LYS A 318 -19.53 -18.99 -2.81
CA LYS A 318 -20.57 -20.05 -2.79
C LYS A 318 -21.89 -19.55 -2.20
N ARG A 319 -21.86 -18.69 -1.18
CA ARG A 319 -23.07 -18.11 -0.57
C ARG A 319 -23.75 -17.09 -1.49
N ILE A 320 -22.96 -16.21 -2.10
CA ILE A 320 -23.41 -15.24 -3.11
C ILE A 320 -24.00 -15.98 -4.31
N SER A 321 -23.27 -16.94 -4.86
CA SER A 321 -23.72 -17.78 -5.98
C SER A 321 -24.84 -18.74 -5.58
N SER A 322 -25.14 -18.95 -4.29
CA SER A 322 -26.33 -19.67 -3.83
C SER A 322 -27.59 -18.78 -3.76
N GLY A 323 -27.45 -17.45 -3.87
CA GLY A 323 -28.55 -16.48 -3.75
C GLY A 323 -28.93 -16.16 -2.30
N LYS A 324 -28.09 -16.56 -1.34
CA LYS A 324 -28.22 -16.27 0.11
C LYS A 324 -27.27 -15.14 0.53
N MET A 325 -27.14 -14.12 -0.31
CA MET A 325 -26.32 -12.94 -0.02
C MET A 325 -26.85 -12.23 1.23
N ASN A 326 -25.97 -11.86 2.14
CA ASN A 326 -26.28 -11.06 3.33
C ASN A 326 -25.72 -9.62 3.21
N MET A 327 -25.91 -8.77 4.22
CA MET A 327 -25.46 -7.37 4.16
C MET A 327 -23.94 -7.24 4.13
N ASP A 328 -23.22 -8.09 4.86
CA ASP A 328 -21.77 -8.05 4.85
C ASP A 328 -21.26 -8.45 3.44
N ASP A 329 -21.84 -9.47 2.80
CA ASP A 329 -21.52 -9.91 1.44
C ASP A 329 -21.76 -8.81 0.41
N PHE A 330 -22.87 -8.08 0.55
CA PHE A 330 -23.18 -6.95 -0.30
C PHE A 330 -22.19 -5.81 -0.13
N TYR A 331 -21.83 -5.47 1.12
CA TYR A 331 -20.82 -4.45 1.40
C TYR A 331 -19.46 -4.83 0.81
N TYR A 332 -19.04 -6.09 0.97
CA TYR A 332 -17.79 -6.58 0.42
C TYR A 332 -17.75 -6.47 -1.11
N GLN A 333 -18.84 -6.79 -1.82
CA GLN A 333 -18.90 -6.59 -3.27
C GLN A 333 -18.70 -5.13 -3.67
N LEU A 334 -19.30 -4.21 -2.93
CA LEU A 334 -19.16 -2.78 -3.20
C LEU A 334 -17.73 -2.31 -2.93
N GLU A 335 -17.15 -2.74 -1.81
CA GLU A 335 -15.77 -2.41 -1.43
C GLU A 335 -14.76 -2.94 -2.46
N GLU A 336 -14.97 -4.16 -3.00
CA GLU A 336 -14.14 -4.72 -4.07
C GLU A 336 -14.26 -3.94 -5.38
N VAL A 337 -15.47 -3.47 -5.71
CA VAL A 337 -15.72 -2.60 -6.88
C VAL A 337 -15.02 -1.25 -6.70
N THR A 338 -14.93 -0.72 -5.48
CA THR A 338 -14.31 0.60 -5.23
C THR A 338 -12.89 0.57 -4.70
N LYS A 339 -12.22 -0.58 -4.65
CA LYS A 339 -10.77 -0.61 -4.44
C LYS A 339 -10.08 0.11 -5.61
N VAL A 340 -9.79 1.39 -5.38
CA VAL A 340 -9.17 2.32 -6.32
C VAL A 340 -7.96 1.67 -6.99
N GLY A 341 -8.07 1.46 -8.29
CA GLY A 341 -7.05 0.82 -9.13
C GLY A 341 -7.58 -0.36 -9.97
N SER A 342 -8.51 -1.16 -9.46
CA SER A 342 -9.06 -2.31 -10.23
C SER A 342 -10.03 -1.83 -11.31
N LEU A 343 -10.92 -0.89 -10.99
CA LEU A 343 -12.03 -0.52 -11.86
C LEU A 343 -11.64 0.56 -12.89
N LYS A 344 -10.88 1.58 -12.49
CA LYS A 344 -10.27 2.57 -13.40
C LYS A 344 -9.27 1.88 -14.34
N GLY A 345 -8.37 1.06 -13.79
CA GLY A 345 -7.41 0.28 -14.58
C GLY A 345 -8.06 -0.74 -15.52
N PHE A 346 -9.15 -1.39 -15.12
CA PHE A 346 -9.90 -2.30 -15.98
C PHE A 346 -10.63 -1.58 -17.12
N LEU A 347 -11.29 -0.44 -16.83
CA LEU A 347 -12.02 0.34 -17.83
C LEU A 347 -11.09 1.06 -18.81
N ASP A 348 -9.95 1.56 -18.33
CA ASP A 348 -8.94 2.21 -19.19
C ASP A 348 -8.26 1.21 -20.14
N ASN A 349 -8.26 -0.08 -19.81
CA ASN A 349 -7.72 -1.15 -20.63
C ASN A 349 -8.74 -1.78 -21.60
N MET A 350 -10.02 -1.39 -21.56
CA MET A 350 -11.06 -1.86 -22.50
C MET A 350 -11.16 -0.93 -23.73
N PRO A 351 -10.94 -1.45 -24.96
CA PRO A 351 -11.06 -0.65 -26.18
C PRO A 351 -12.48 -0.08 -26.33
N GLY A 352 -12.60 1.25 -26.47
CA GLY A 352 -13.87 1.94 -26.70
C GLY A 352 -14.67 2.34 -25.46
N LEU A 353 -14.18 2.03 -24.25
CA LEU A 353 -14.82 2.41 -22.97
C LEU A 353 -13.95 3.34 -22.10
N SER A 354 -12.70 3.61 -22.54
CA SER A 354 -11.80 4.55 -21.87
C SER A 354 -12.40 5.97 -21.85
N GLY A 355 -12.42 6.59 -20.66
CA GLY A 355 -12.91 7.96 -20.45
C GLY A 355 -14.43 8.13 -20.25
N MET A 356 -15.21 7.05 -20.20
CA MET A 356 -16.67 7.15 -19.97
C MET A 356 -17.07 7.46 -18.51
N VAL A 357 -16.19 7.21 -17.53
CA VAL A 357 -16.44 7.47 -16.12
C VAL A 357 -15.54 8.63 -15.67
N LYS A 358 -16.14 9.73 -15.22
CA LYS A 358 -15.41 10.91 -14.73
C LYS A 358 -14.88 10.67 -13.32
N ASP A 359 -13.72 11.23 -12.99
CA ASP A 359 -13.10 11.10 -11.66
C ASP A 359 -14.06 11.57 -10.53
N ASP A 360 -14.82 12.66 -10.73
CA ASP A 360 -15.83 13.12 -9.77
C ASP A 360 -16.93 12.09 -9.46
N GLN A 361 -17.25 11.20 -10.39
CA GLN A 361 -18.26 10.15 -10.19
C GLN A 361 -17.70 8.98 -9.37
N LEU A 362 -16.38 8.74 -9.43
CA LEU A 362 -15.69 7.73 -8.63
C LEU A 362 -15.60 8.18 -7.17
N ASP A 363 -15.20 9.43 -6.94
CA ASP A 363 -15.12 10.02 -5.59
C ASP A 363 -16.48 9.99 -4.89
N GLN A 364 -17.56 10.34 -5.60
CA GLN A 364 -18.93 10.24 -5.07
C GLN A 364 -19.37 8.80 -4.75
N MET A 365 -18.83 7.81 -5.47
CA MET A 365 -19.12 6.41 -5.22
C MET A 365 -18.40 5.90 -3.96
N GLU A 366 -17.14 6.32 -3.77
CA GLU A 366 -16.36 6.03 -2.56
C GLU A 366 -17.00 6.62 -1.32
N ASP A 367 -17.37 7.91 -1.37
CA ASP A 367 -18.07 8.59 -0.27
C ASP A 367 -19.35 7.83 0.11
N ARG A 368 -20.11 7.36 -0.88
CA ARG A 368 -21.34 6.60 -0.65
C ARG A 368 -21.08 5.27 0.04
N ILE A 369 -20.04 4.55 -0.36
CA ILE A 369 -19.69 3.26 0.23
C ILE A 369 -19.17 3.45 1.66
N GLN A 370 -18.38 4.50 1.89
CA GLN A 370 -17.94 4.86 3.23
C GLN A 370 -19.13 5.19 4.14
N LYS A 371 -20.13 5.94 3.66
CA LYS A 371 -21.40 6.15 4.38
C LYS A 371 -22.09 4.83 4.73
N TRP A 372 -22.22 3.94 3.75
CA TRP A 372 -22.86 2.64 3.94
C TRP A 372 -22.11 1.74 4.93
N ARG A 373 -20.78 1.84 5.00
CA ARG A 373 -19.97 1.15 6.03
C ARG A 373 -20.47 1.47 7.43
N PHE A 374 -20.64 2.75 7.76
CA PHE A 374 -21.11 3.18 9.08
C PHE A 374 -22.56 2.76 9.36
N ILE A 375 -23.43 2.80 8.33
CA ILE A 375 -24.81 2.32 8.42
C ILE A 375 -24.84 0.82 8.73
N ILE A 376 -24.03 0.01 8.04
CA ILE A 376 -23.96 -1.45 8.21
C ILE A 376 -23.34 -1.81 9.57
N GLN A 377 -22.32 -1.07 10.02
CA GLN A 377 -21.74 -1.26 11.36
C GLN A 377 -22.76 -1.01 12.49
N SER A 378 -23.78 -0.20 12.25
CA SER A 378 -24.87 0.08 13.19
C SER A 378 -25.99 -0.98 13.20
N MET A 379 -25.86 -2.03 12.36
CA MET A 379 -26.76 -3.17 12.33
C MET A 379 -26.31 -4.27 13.29
N THR A 380 -27.28 -4.97 13.88
CA THR A 380 -27.05 -6.19 14.65
C THR A 380 -26.66 -7.36 13.73
N LYS A 381 -26.04 -8.41 14.30
CA LYS A 381 -25.68 -9.62 13.54
C LYS A 381 -26.88 -10.25 12.82
N GLN A 382 -28.07 -10.22 13.42
CA GLN A 382 -29.29 -10.75 12.81
C GLN A 382 -29.75 -9.91 11.61
N GLU A 383 -29.72 -8.58 11.72
CA GLU A 383 -30.10 -7.68 10.62
C GLU A 383 -29.08 -7.71 9.47
N LYS A 384 -27.81 -7.95 9.77
CA LYS A 384 -26.79 -8.18 8.75
C LYS A 384 -27.01 -9.49 8.01
N ALA A 385 -27.33 -10.56 8.75
CA ALA A 385 -27.61 -11.87 8.18
C ALA A 385 -28.89 -11.86 7.32
N ASP A 386 -29.93 -11.16 7.78
CA ASP A 386 -31.18 -10.99 7.05
C ASP A 386 -31.67 -9.53 7.07
N PRO A 387 -31.31 -8.75 6.03
CA PRO A 387 -31.75 -7.36 5.88
C PRO A 387 -33.25 -7.18 5.65
N ASP A 388 -33.99 -8.25 5.33
CA ASP A 388 -35.43 -8.17 5.15
C ASP A 388 -36.16 -7.99 6.51
N LEU A 389 -35.46 -8.17 7.64
CA LEU A 389 -35.95 -7.89 9.00
C LEU A 389 -36.04 -6.40 9.34
N LEU A 390 -35.51 -5.51 8.50
CA LEU A 390 -35.40 -4.08 8.78
C LEU A 390 -36.75 -3.36 8.60
N ASN A 391 -37.34 -2.98 9.72
CA ASN A 391 -38.57 -2.17 9.81
C ASN A 391 -38.26 -0.70 10.17
N ALA A 392 -39.29 0.16 10.19
CA ALA A 392 -39.13 1.59 10.48
C ALA A 392 -38.42 1.87 11.82
N SER A 393 -38.72 1.10 12.87
CA SER A 393 -38.07 1.26 14.18
C SER A 393 -36.58 0.93 14.12
N ARG A 394 -36.20 -0.13 13.39
CA ARG A 394 -34.79 -0.52 13.21
C ARG A 394 -34.03 0.48 12.35
N ILE A 395 -34.65 1.00 11.29
CA ILE A 395 -34.08 2.05 10.44
C ILE A 395 -33.78 3.30 11.27
N LYS A 396 -34.71 3.74 12.12
CA LYS A 396 -34.50 4.89 13.01
C LYS A 396 -33.35 4.67 14.00
N ARG A 397 -33.22 3.45 14.54
CA ARG A 397 -32.12 3.07 15.43
C ARG A 397 -30.77 3.10 14.69
N ILE A 398 -30.70 2.52 13.49
CA ILE A 398 -29.50 2.48 12.65
C ILE A 398 -29.08 3.90 12.26
N SER A 399 -30.02 4.72 11.80
CA SER A 399 -29.81 6.14 11.47
C SER A 399 -29.16 6.90 12.61
N ARG A 400 -29.68 6.74 13.84
CA ARG A 400 -29.09 7.35 15.04
C ARG A 400 -27.69 6.81 15.37
N GLY A 401 -27.47 5.51 15.21
CA GLY A 401 -26.17 4.88 15.48
C GLY A 401 -25.09 5.25 14.47
N SER A 402 -25.47 5.43 13.19
CA SER A 402 -24.54 5.73 12.12
C SER A 402 -24.31 7.22 11.89
N GLY A 403 -25.13 8.08 12.50
CA GLY A 403 -25.09 9.54 12.27
C GLY A 403 -25.65 9.96 10.91
N TRP A 404 -26.36 9.08 10.20
CA TRP A 404 -26.88 9.33 8.84
C TRP A 404 -28.42 9.38 8.82
N PRO A 405 -29.05 10.20 7.97
CA PRO A 405 -30.51 10.27 7.86
C PRO A 405 -31.17 8.94 7.47
N GLU A 406 -32.44 8.76 7.85
CA GLU A 406 -33.19 7.53 7.52
C GLU A 406 -33.30 7.24 6.01
N HIS A 407 -33.26 8.28 5.15
CA HIS A 407 -33.34 8.09 3.70
C HIS A 407 -32.08 7.40 3.14
N GLU A 408 -30.91 7.66 3.70
CA GLU A 408 -29.64 7.00 3.33
C GLU A 408 -29.69 5.50 3.69
N VAL A 409 -30.26 5.17 4.84
CA VAL A 409 -30.48 3.77 5.26
C VAL A 409 -31.45 3.06 4.30
N LYS A 410 -32.51 3.75 3.86
CA LYS A 410 -33.46 3.23 2.87
C LYS A 410 -32.82 3.08 1.49
N GLU A 411 -31.92 3.97 1.10
CA GLU A 411 -31.16 3.85 -0.16
C GLU A 411 -30.28 2.59 -0.16
N LEU A 412 -29.51 2.37 0.91
CA LEU A 412 -28.72 1.15 1.07
C LEU A 412 -29.59 -0.11 0.90
N LEU A 413 -30.75 -0.14 1.57
CA LEU A 413 -31.69 -1.26 1.50
C LEU A 413 -32.25 -1.48 0.09
N LYS A 414 -32.55 -0.39 -0.62
CA LYS A 414 -33.00 -0.44 -2.01
C LYS A 414 -31.92 -1.05 -2.91
N ASN A 415 -30.67 -0.62 -2.76
CA ASN A 415 -29.55 -1.14 -3.54
C ASN A 415 -29.23 -2.60 -3.22
N TYR A 416 -29.30 -3.00 -1.95
CA TYR A 416 -29.18 -4.40 -1.54
C TYR A 416 -30.27 -5.27 -2.21
N LYS A 417 -31.55 -4.84 -2.16
CA LYS A 417 -32.66 -5.58 -2.78
C LYS A 417 -32.52 -5.68 -4.29
N ASN A 418 -32.07 -4.61 -4.95
CA ASN A 418 -31.80 -4.60 -6.38
C ASN A 418 -30.70 -5.60 -6.74
N SER A 419 -29.58 -5.60 -6.01
CA SER A 419 -28.48 -6.56 -6.21
C SER A 419 -28.94 -8.00 -5.97
N LYS A 420 -29.67 -8.26 -4.87
CA LYS A 420 -30.26 -9.57 -4.55
C LYS A 420 -31.20 -10.07 -5.66
N SER A 421 -32.00 -9.17 -6.24
CA SER A 421 -32.90 -9.48 -7.36
C SER A 421 -32.12 -9.82 -8.63
N MET A 422 -31.12 -9.01 -8.99
CA MET A 422 -30.27 -9.22 -10.17
C MET A 422 -29.51 -10.55 -10.09
N MET A 423 -28.99 -10.92 -8.91
CA MET A 423 -28.32 -12.20 -8.70
C MET A 423 -29.27 -13.40 -8.80
N LYS A 424 -30.51 -13.26 -8.34
CA LYS A 424 -31.55 -14.29 -8.56
C LYS A 424 -31.91 -14.42 -10.04
N ALA A 425 -31.98 -13.30 -10.77
CA ALA A 425 -32.26 -13.29 -12.21
C ALA A 425 -31.12 -13.90 -13.05
N SER A 426 -29.85 -13.64 -12.67
CA SER A 426 -28.65 -14.23 -13.30
C SER A 426 -28.66 -15.77 -13.30
N LYS A 427 -29.23 -16.40 -12.26
CA LYS A 427 -29.42 -17.86 -12.20
C LYS A 427 -30.51 -18.41 -13.13
N GLY A 428 -31.43 -17.58 -13.60
CA GLY A 428 -32.61 -17.99 -14.34
C GLY A 428 -32.47 -17.75 -15.84
N ARG A 429 -32.23 -18.82 -16.62
CA ARG A 429 -32.31 -18.92 -18.10
C ARG A 429 -31.39 -18.03 -18.94
N GLN A 430 -30.94 -16.86 -18.46
CA GLN A 430 -30.20 -15.90 -19.26
C GLN A 430 -28.70 -16.24 -19.35
N MET A 431 -28.10 -16.77 -18.28
CA MET A 431 -26.72 -17.25 -18.30
C MET A 431 -26.57 -18.53 -19.13
N GLN A 432 -27.59 -19.39 -19.14
CA GLN A 432 -27.64 -20.59 -19.99
C GLN A 432 -27.78 -20.22 -21.48
N GLY A 433 -28.54 -19.16 -21.78
CA GLY A 433 -28.63 -18.61 -23.14
C GLY A 433 -27.35 -17.91 -23.61
N PHE A 434 -26.63 -17.24 -22.70
CA PHE A 434 -25.35 -16.58 -22.98
C PHE A 434 -24.21 -17.59 -23.17
N LEU A 435 -24.09 -18.61 -22.31
CA LEU A 435 -23.12 -19.70 -22.42
C LEU A 435 -23.33 -20.53 -23.70
N ARG A 436 -24.59 -20.78 -24.07
CA ARG A 436 -24.94 -21.47 -25.32
C ARG A 436 -24.66 -20.63 -26.57
N LYS A 437 -24.73 -19.30 -26.49
CA LYS A 437 -24.30 -18.37 -27.55
C LYS A 437 -22.80 -18.22 -27.68
N MET A 438 -22.05 -18.46 -26.59
CA MET A 438 -20.58 -18.46 -26.58
C MET A 438 -19.95 -19.85 -26.84
N GLY A 439 -20.76 -20.85 -27.23
CA GLY A 439 -20.25 -22.17 -27.63
C GLY A 439 -19.66 -23.01 -26.48
N MET A 440 -19.97 -22.67 -25.23
CA MET A 440 -19.58 -23.44 -24.04
C MET A 440 -20.82 -24.06 -23.38
N GLY A 441 -21.49 -24.94 -24.11
CA GLY A 441 -22.65 -25.71 -23.65
C GLY A 441 -22.59 -27.15 -24.09
#